data_AF-A0A0E3BXN2-F1
#
_entry.id   AF-A0A0E3BXN2-F1
#
_cell.length_a   1.000
_cell.length_b   1.000
_cell.length_c   1.000
_cell.angle_alpha   90.00
_cell.angle_beta   90.00
_cell.angle_gamma   90.00
#
_symmetry.space_group_name_H-M   'P 1'
#
loop_
_entity.id
_entity.type
_entity.pdbx_description
1 polymer ?
#
loop_
_entity_poly.entity_id
_entity_poly.type
_entity_poly.pdbx_seq_one_letter_code
_entity_poly.pdbx_strand_id
1 'polypeptide(L)' 'MSIYRLNGVHGEIVTTALPSGDMAVSSPSNGPLEQIVFDVCRWDGKRNQSYEGWIVPHSKVGKIKAQLAEKCTLIRA' A
#
# COMPACT_ATOMS: atom_id res chain seq x y z
N MET A 1 -6.43 -0.48 9.91
CA MET A 1 -5.55 0.41 9.11
C MET A 1 -4.17 -0.12 9.36
N SER A 2 -3.48 -0.59 8.32
CA SER A 2 -2.20 -1.25 8.49
C SER A 2 -1.05 -0.36 8.01
N ILE A 3 0.04 -0.31 8.78
CA ILE A 3 1.22 0.53 8.53
C ILE A 3 2.42 -0.38 8.29
N TYR A 4 3.11 -0.16 7.17
CA TYR A 4 4.32 -0.87 6.78
C TYR A 4 5.50 0.08 6.69
N ARG A 5 6.68 -0.38 7.11
CA ARG A 5 7.93 0.39 7.03
C ARG A 5 9.03 -0.42 6.37
N LEU A 6 9.86 0.25 5.59
CA LEU A 6 11.10 -0.31 5.04
C LEU A 6 12.28 0.13 5.91
N ASN A 7 13.09 -0.82 6.37
CA ASN A 7 14.25 -0.51 7.21
C ASN A 7 15.23 0.43 6.50
N GLY A 8 15.68 1.47 7.20
CA GLY A 8 16.62 2.45 6.66
C GLY A 8 16.00 3.50 5.71
N VAL A 9 14.69 3.46 5.47
CA VAL A 9 13.97 4.45 4.65
C VAL A 9 13.00 5.24 5.51
N HIS A 10 13.03 6.56 5.37
CA HIS A 10 12.11 7.44 6.08
C HIS A 10 10.72 7.42 5.43
N GLY A 11 9.67 7.34 6.25
CA GLY A 11 8.27 7.27 5.81
C GLY A 11 7.65 5.88 5.99
N GLU A 12 6.37 5.79 5.63
CA GLU A 12 5.54 4.60 5.86
C GLU A 12 4.59 4.37 4.69
N ILE A 13 4.24 3.11 4.43
CA ILE A 13 3.14 2.75 3.55
C ILE A 13 1.92 2.52 4.44
N VAL A 14 0.83 3.23 4.16
CA VAL A 14 -0.41 3.14 4.93
C VAL A 14 -1.48 2.48 4.09
N THR A 15 -2.18 1.52 4.69
CA THR A 15 -3.32 0.83 4.07
C THR A 15 -4.59 1.07 4.87
N THR A 16 -5.64 1.50 4.19
CA THR A 16 -6.91 1.89 4.79
C THR A 16 -8.03 1.12 4.12
N ALA A 17 -8.79 0.36 4.90
CA ALA A 17 -10.00 -0.30 4.41
C ALA A 17 -11.07 0.77 4.12
N LEU A 18 -11.71 0.66 2.96
CA LEU A 18 -12.80 1.54 2.55
C LEU A 18 -14.16 0.89 2.86
N PRO A 19 -15.25 1.68 2.99
CA PRO A 19 -16.59 1.13 3.22
C PRO A 19 -17.08 0.14 2.14
N SER A 20 -16.54 0.21 0.92
CA SER A 20 -16.82 -0.74 -0.16
C SER A 20 -16.19 -2.12 0.06
N GLY A 21 -15.29 -2.27 1.04
CA GLY A 21 -14.45 -3.45 1.21
C GLY A 21 -13.13 -3.37 0.44
N ASP A 22 -12.96 -2.38 -0.41
CA ASP A 22 -11.68 -2.07 -1.08
C ASP A 22 -10.64 -1.55 -0.08
N MET A 23 -9.42 -1.36 -0.55
CA MET A 23 -8.32 -0.84 0.26
C MET A 23 -7.61 0.30 -0.47
N ALA A 24 -7.50 1.44 0.19
CA ALA A 24 -6.58 2.49 -0.21
C ALA A 24 -5.17 2.16 0.27
N VAL A 25 -4.16 2.40 -0.57
CA VAL A 25 -2.74 2.24 -0.28
C VAL A 25 -2.04 3.54 -0.62
N SER A 26 -1.42 4.18 0.37
CA SER A 26 -0.66 5.43 0.19
C SER A 26 0.77 5.27 0.70
N SER A 27 1.68 6.07 0.14
CA SER A 27 3.08 6.16 0.52
C SER A 27 3.57 7.58 0.23
N PRO A 28 4.72 8.00 0.80
CA PRO A 28 5.43 9.17 0.30
C PRO A 28 5.60 9.10 -1.21
N SER A 29 5.40 10.23 -1.88
CA SER A 29 5.37 10.37 -3.34
C SER A 29 6.75 10.32 -4.00
N ASN A 30 7.79 9.98 -3.24
CA ASN A 30 9.16 9.89 -3.72
C ASN A 30 9.93 8.76 -3.02
N GLY A 31 10.84 8.14 -3.77
CA GLY A 31 11.81 7.19 -3.24
C GLY A 31 11.34 5.73 -3.19
N PRO A 32 12.05 4.88 -2.42
CA PRO A 32 11.87 3.42 -2.47
C PRO A 32 10.47 2.95 -2.09
N LEU A 33 9.76 3.68 -1.22
CA LEU A 33 8.40 3.32 -0.80
C LEU A 33 7.39 3.48 -1.94
N GLU A 34 7.48 4.56 -2.72
CA GLU A 34 6.63 4.75 -3.90
C GLU A 34 6.84 3.63 -4.91
N GLN A 35 8.11 3.24 -5.13
CA GLN A 35 8.45 2.16 -6.06
C GLN A 35 7.89 0.81 -5.61
N ILE A 36 7.97 0.49 -4.31
CA ILE A 36 7.36 -0.73 -3.75
C ILE A 36 5.85 -0.70 -3.95
N VAL A 37 5.18 0.40 -3.62
CA VAL A 37 3.73 0.54 -3.79
C VAL A 37 3.35 0.42 -5.26
N PHE A 38 4.11 1.04 -6.17
CA PHE A 38 3.92 0.92 -7.61
C PHE A 38 4.04 -0.54 -8.06
N ASP A 39 5.12 -1.25 -7.71
CA ASP A 39 5.35 -2.62 -8.14
C ASP A 39 4.27 -3.59 -7.65
N VAL A 40 3.82 -3.39 -6.41
CA VAL A 40 2.79 -4.20 -5.76
C VAL A 40 1.40 -3.90 -6.33
N CYS A 41 1.06 -2.62 -6.54
CA CYS A 41 -0.30 -2.21 -6.90
C CYS A 41 -0.55 -2.08 -8.41
N ARG A 42 0.48 -1.94 -9.27
CA ARG A 42 0.30 -1.56 -10.69
C ARG A 42 -0.62 -2.45 -11.52
N TRP A 43 -0.74 -3.74 -11.17
CA TRP A 43 -1.54 -4.70 -11.94
C TRP A 43 -2.92 -4.97 -11.34
N ASP A 44 -3.06 -4.78 -10.03
CA ASP A 44 -4.27 -5.18 -9.29
C ASP A 44 -4.99 -3.98 -8.67
N GLY A 45 -4.40 -2.79 -8.69
CA GLY A 45 -4.98 -1.55 -8.20
C GLY A 45 -5.10 -0.48 -9.27
N LYS A 46 -5.79 0.61 -8.92
CA LYS A 46 -5.95 1.81 -9.76
C LYS A 46 -5.38 3.02 -9.04
N ARG A 47 -4.51 3.80 -9.69
CA ARG A 47 -4.04 5.08 -9.13
C ARG A 47 -5.24 6.00 -8.87
N ASN A 48 -5.24 6.63 -7.71
CA ASN A 48 -6.27 7.57 -7.29
C ASN A 48 -5.60 8.79 -6.62
N GLN A 49 -5.81 9.96 -7.22
CA GLN A 49 -5.20 11.21 -6.76
C GLN A 49 -5.74 11.66 -5.39
N SER A 50 -7.01 11.40 -5.08
CA SER A 50 -7.62 11.80 -3.80
C SER A 50 -7.03 11.07 -2.60
N TYR A 51 -6.40 9.91 -2.83
CA TYR A 51 -5.72 9.12 -1.79
C TYR A 51 -4.20 9.20 -1.91
N GLU A 52 -3.68 10.04 -2.81
CA GLU A 52 -2.25 10.15 -3.13
C GLU A 52 -1.57 8.79 -3.31
N GLY A 53 -2.27 7.86 -3.99
CA GLY A 53 -1.89 6.46 -3.98
C GLY A 53 -2.73 5.58 -4.89
N TRP A 54 -3.10 4.41 -4.39
CA TRP A 54 -3.80 3.36 -5.14
C TRP A 54 -5.05 2.89 -4.43
N ILE A 55 -6.10 2.58 -5.18
CA ILE A 55 -7.25 1.81 -4.70
C ILE A 55 -7.13 0.38 -5.21
N VAL A 56 -7.16 -0.56 -4.28
CA VAL A 56 -7.09 -2.00 -4.52
C VAL A 56 -8.48 -2.59 -4.28
N PRO A 57 -9.05 -3.33 -5.25
CA PRO A 57 -10.36 -3.94 -5.11
C PRO A 57 -10.35 -5.03 -4.03
N HIS A 58 -11.48 -5.22 -3.34
CA HIS A 58 -11.63 -6.18 -2.24
C HIS A 58 -11.01 -7.57 -2.53
N SER A 59 -11.24 -8.11 -3.73
CA SER A 59 -10.75 -9.43 -4.17
C SER A 59 -9.22 -9.56 -4.23
N LYS A 60 -8.48 -8.45 -4.20
CA LYS A 60 -7.02 -8.40 -4.28
C LYS A 60 -6.34 -7.97 -2.99
N VAL A 61 -7.11 -7.52 -1.99
CA VAL A 61 -6.59 -7.00 -0.72
C VAL A 61 -5.64 -7.97 -0.03
N GLY A 62 -6.01 -9.25 0.06
CA GLY A 62 -5.15 -10.29 0.67
C GLY A 62 -3.80 -10.43 -0.03
N LYS A 63 -3.80 -10.44 -1.37
CA LYS A 63 -2.58 -10.51 -2.19
C LYS A 63 -1.67 -9.30 -1.93
N ILE A 64 -2.23 -8.09 -1.96
CA ILE A 64 -1.46 -6.86 -1.74
C ILE A 64 -0.86 -6.82 -0.35
N LYS A 65 -1.62 -7.19 0.69
CA LYS A 65 -1.11 -7.26 2.06
C LYS A 65 0.04 -8.26 2.21
N ALA A 66 -0.05 -9.42 1.56
CA ALA A 66 1.02 -10.41 1.57
C ALA A 66 2.30 -9.87 0.89
N GLN A 67 2.17 -9.28 -0.30
CA GLN A 67 3.31 -8.70 -1.02
C GLN A 67 3.97 -7.52 -0.29
N LEU A 68 3.19 -6.69 0.40
CA LEU A 68 3.73 -5.63 1.26
C LEU A 68 4.47 -6.21 2.46
N ALA A 69 3.98 -7.30 3.07
CA ALA A 69 4.64 -7.98 4.18
C ALA A 69 5.94 -8.72 3.77
N GLU A 70 6.07 -9.13 2.51
CA GLU A 70 7.32 -9.70 1.96
C GLU A 70 8.41 -8.63 1.76
N LYS A 71 8.02 -7.38 1.48
CA LYS A 71 8.95 -6.29 1.13
C LYS A 71 9.23 -5.34 2.30
N CYS A 72 8.29 -5.24 3.25
CA CYS A 72 8.31 -4.28 4.35
C CYS A 72 7.88 -4.95 5.65
N THR A 73 8.28 -4.35 6.78
CA THR A 73 7.86 -4.78 8.10
C THR A 73 6.50 -4.18 8.44
N LEU A 74 5.53 -5.01 8.82
CA LEU A 74 4.26 -4.57 9.38
C LEU A 74 4.48 -4.04 10.81
N ILE A 75 4.17 -2.77 11.05
CA ILE A 75 4.32 -2.13 12.37
C ILE A 75 2.96 -2.03 13.09
N ARG A 76 1.87 -1.94 12.34
CA ARG A 76 0.50 -1.87 12.89
C ARG A 76 -0.48 -2.53 11.93
N ALA A 77 -1.45 -3.28 12.43
CA ALA A 77 -2.51 -3.93 11.64
C ALA A 77 -3.81 -3.11 11.60
#